data_AF-A0AAV1RNY2-F1
#
_entry.id   AF-A0AAV1RNY2-F1
#
_cell.length_a   1.000
_cell.length_b   1.000
_cell.length_c   1.000
_cell.angle_alpha   90.00
_cell.angle_beta   90.00
_cell.angle_gamma   90.00
#
_symmetry.space_group_name_H-M   'P 1'
#
loop_
_entity.id
_entity.type
_entity.pdbx_description
1 polymer ?
#
loop_
_entity_poly.entity_id
_entity_poly.type
_entity_poly.pdbx_seq_one_letter_code
_entity_poly.pdbx_strand_id
1 'polypeptide(L)'
;MDAGKLSICGEESFGTGSDHIREKDGIWAVLAWLSIIAYRNKDKKPGEKLLSVADVVKEHWATYGRNFFSRYDYEVSISHFFVDEYIVDALDSAMD
;
A
#
# COMPACT_ATOMS: atom_id res chain seq x y z
N MET A 1 5.94 -17.15 -5.49
CA MET A 1 4.77 -17.96 -5.89
C MET A 1 5.18 -19.26 -6.59
N ASP A 2 6.47 -19.46 -6.88
CA ASP A 2 7.02 -20.56 -7.68
C ASP A 2 6.83 -21.95 -7.10
N ALA A 3 6.65 -22.07 -5.79
CA ALA A 3 6.31 -23.35 -5.16
C ALA A 3 4.85 -23.80 -5.44
N GLY A 4 4.04 -22.98 -6.14
CA GLY A 4 2.64 -23.27 -6.43
C GLY A 4 1.73 -23.25 -5.20
N LYS A 5 2.19 -22.65 -4.08
CA LYS A 5 1.50 -22.69 -2.78
C LYS A 5 0.64 -21.46 -2.48
N LEU A 6 0.83 -20.38 -3.24
CA LEU A 6 0.19 -19.08 -3.01
C LEU A 6 -0.09 -18.44 -4.37
N SER A 7 -1.31 -17.95 -4.56
CA SER A 7 -1.76 -17.24 -5.77
C SER A 7 -2.11 -15.78 -5.52
N ILE A 8 -1.86 -15.27 -4.30
CA ILE A 8 -2.07 -13.87 -3.97
C ILE A 8 -0.94 -13.39 -3.05
N CYS A 9 -0.45 -12.17 -3.30
CA CYS A 9 0.55 -11.51 -2.46
C CYS A 9 0.26 -10.00 -2.37
N GLY A 10 0.68 -9.38 -1.27
CA GLY A 10 0.50 -7.96 -1.04
C GLY A 10 1.52 -7.40 -0.05
N GLU A 11 1.82 -6.12 -0.20
CA GLU A 11 2.70 -5.31 0.65
C GLU A 11 1.97 -4.03 1.06
N GLU A 12 2.35 -3.43 2.18
CA GLU A 12 1.67 -2.21 2.66
C GLU A 12 1.99 -0.99 1.76
N SER A 13 3.12 -1.04 1.07
CA SER A 13 3.62 -0.07 0.08
C SER A 13 2.83 -0.07 -1.24
N PHE A 14 1.52 -0.37 -1.18
CA PHE A 14 0.57 -0.34 -2.29
C PHE A 14 0.83 -1.36 -3.41
N GLY A 15 1.70 -2.35 -3.18
CA GLY A 15 1.96 -3.45 -4.10
C GLY A 15 1.02 -4.63 -3.87
N THR A 16 0.18 -4.98 -4.85
CA THR A 16 -0.61 -6.22 -4.83
C THR A 16 -0.38 -7.02 -6.12
N GLY A 17 -0.38 -8.35 -6.05
CA GLY A 17 -0.17 -9.21 -7.21
C GLY A 17 -0.66 -10.64 -7.02
N SER A 18 -0.60 -11.40 -8.12
CA SER A 18 -0.98 -12.81 -8.20
C SER A 18 0.06 -13.57 -9.04
N ASP A 19 -0.07 -14.88 -9.15
CA ASP A 19 0.90 -15.78 -9.79
C ASP A 19 0.87 -15.73 -11.33
N HIS A 20 -0.01 -14.91 -11.92
CA HIS A 20 -0.14 -14.72 -13.37
C HIS A 20 1.08 -14.08 -14.01
N ILE A 21 1.81 -13.25 -13.26
CA ILE A 21 3.13 -12.74 -13.63
C ILE A 21 4.07 -12.82 -12.41
N ARG A 22 5.35 -12.50 -12.60
CA ARG A 22 6.37 -12.51 -11.53
C ARG A 22 6.69 -11.11 -11.00
N GLU A 23 5.69 -10.23 -11.00
CA GLU A 23 5.77 -8.85 -10.53
C GLU A 23 4.46 -8.45 -9.83
N LYS A 24 4.49 -7.32 -9.10
CA LYS A 24 3.24 -6.67 -8.65
C LYS A 24 2.52 -6.08 -9.87
N ASP A 25 1.19 -6.09 -9.83
CA ASP A 25 0.36 -5.66 -10.96
C ASP A 25 -0.81 -4.81 -10.49
N GLY A 26 -0.67 -3.49 -10.68
CA GLY A 26 -1.68 -2.52 -10.27
C GLY A 26 -2.98 -2.62 -11.08
N ILE A 27 -2.91 -2.91 -12.39
CA ILE A 27 -4.11 -3.04 -13.22
C ILE A 27 -4.88 -4.28 -12.81
N TRP A 28 -4.17 -5.39 -12.60
CA TRP A 28 -4.77 -6.60 -12.06
C TRP A 28 -5.44 -6.36 -10.71
N ALA A 29 -4.82 -5.60 -9.80
CA ALA A 29 -5.41 -5.28 -8.50
C ALA A 29 -6.71 -4.46 -8.63
N VAL A 30 -6.75 -3.50 -9.57
CA VAL A 30 -7.98 -2.75 -9.89
C VAL A 30 -9.06 -3.66 -10.47
N LEU A 31 -8.70 -4.54 -11.41
CA LEU A 31 -9.64 -5.49 -12.01
C LEU A 31 -10.18 -6.50 -10.98
N ALA A 32 -9.37 -6.91 -10.01
CA ALA A 32 -9.80 -7.76 -8.91
C ALA A 32 -10.87 -7.04 -8.06
N TRP A 33 -10.64 -5.77 -7.71
CA TRP A 33 -11.65 -4.96 -7.00
C TRP A 33 -12.92 -4.75 -7.81
N LEU A 34 -12.81 -4.44 -9.10
CA LEU A 34 -13.97 -4.31 -9.99
C LEU A 34 -14.75 -5.61 -10.08
N SER A 35 -14.07 -6.76 -10.11
CA SER A 35 -14.69 -8.09 -10.10
C SER A 35 -15.46 -8.34 -8.80
N ILE A 36 -14.90 -7.96 -7.64
CA ILE A 36 -15.58 -8.03 -6.35
C ILE A 36 -16.85 -7.16 -6.36
N ILE A 37 -16.74 -5.91 -6.77
CA ILE A 37 -17.87 -4.96 -6.80
C ILE A 37 -18.95 -5.44 -7.77
N ALA A 38 -18.57 -5.91 -8.95
CA ALA A 38 -19.49 -6.46 -9.94
C ALA A 38 -20.24 -7.67 -9.36
N TYR A 39 -19.53 -8.61 -8.73
CA TYR A 39 -20.15 -9.77 -8.10
C TYR A 39 -21.10 -9.40 -6.95
N ARG A 40 -20.71 -8.45 -6.10
CA ARG A 40 -21.54 -7.95 -4.99
C ARG A 40 -22.81 -7.24 -5.48
N ASN A 41 -22.81 -6.71 -6.71
CA ASN A 41 -23.93 -6.01 -7.32
C ASN A 41 -24.66 -6.81 -8.41
N LYS A 42 -24.32 -8.08 -8.63
CA LYS A 42 -24.83 -8.88 -9.77
C LYS A 42 -26.37 -9.01 -9.81
N ASP A 43 -27.02 -8.94 -8.65
CA ASP A 43 -28.47 -9.08 -8.51
C ASP A 43 -29.21 -7.73 -8.46
N LYS A 44 -28.46 -6.61 -8.56
CA LYS A 44 -29.02 -5.25 -8.55
C LYS A 44 -29.59 -4.90 -9.92
N LYS A 45 -30.78 -4.31 -9.93
CA LYS A 45 -31.42 -3.85 -11.17
C LYS A 45 -30.96 -2.43 -11.54
N PRO A 46 -31.03 -2.04 -12.82
CA PRO A 46 -30.79 -0.66 -13.22
C PRO A 46 -31.65 0.32 -12.41
N GLY A 47 -31.02 1.35 -11.84
CA GLY A 47 -31.66 2.35 -10.99
C GLY A 47 -31.69 2.00 -9.50
N GLU A 48 -31.35 0.77 -9.10
CA GLU A 48 -31.16 0.44 -7.69
C GLU A 48 -29.83 0.98 -7.17
N LYS A 49 -29.78 1.31 -5.88
CA LYS A 49 -28.54 1.70 -5.22
C LYS A 49 -27.56 0.52 -5.19
N LEU A 50 -26.42 0.73 -5.83
CA LEU A 50 -25.28 -0.20 -5.81
C LEU A 50 -24.56 -0.16 -4.45
N LEU A 51 -24.00 -1.29 -4.06
CA LEU A 51 -23.05 -1.40 -2.96
C LEU A 51 -21.74 -0.71 -3.37
N SER A 52 -21.26 0.18 -2.51
CA SER A 52 -19.99 0.88 -2.68
C SER A 52 -18.83 0.07 -2.13
N VAL A 53 -17.60 0.47 -2.46
CA VAL A 53 -16.38 -0.08 -1.84
C VAL A 53 -16.42 0.05 -0.31
N ALA A 54 -16.91 1.19 0.20
CA ALA A 54 -17.01 1.42 1.64
C ALA A 54 -17.98 0.44 2.32
N ASP A 55 -19.07 0.05 1.65
CA ASP A 55 -20.01 -0.94 2.17
C ASP A 55 -19.33 -2.31 2.24
N VAL A 56 -18.67 -2.73 1.17
CA VAL A 56 -17.93 -4.01 1.10
C VAL A 56 -16.85 -4.09 2.19
N VAL A 57 -16.09 -3.01 2.39
CA VAL A 57 -15.03 -2.97 3.42
C VAL A 57 -15.62 -3.01 4.84
N LYS A 58 -16.72 -2.30 5.10
CA LYS A 58 -17.39 -2.34 6.40
C LYS A 58 -17.96 -3.71 6.73
N GLU A 59 -18.55 -4.40 5.75
CA GLU A 59 -19.02 -5.78 5.90
C GLU A 59 -17.87 -6.75 6.15
N HIS A 60 -16.74 -6.57 5.46
CA HIS A 60 -15.53 -7.34 5.70
C HIS A 60 -15.04 -7.16 7.14
N TRP A 61 -14.99 -5.92 7.65
CA TRP A 61 -14.64 -5.64 9.04
C TRP A 61 -15.65 -6.23 10.03
N ALA A 62 -16.94 -6.21 9.72
CA ALA A 62 -17.96 -6.82 10.58
C ALA A 62 -17.79 -8.34 10.69
N THR A 63 -17.26 -8.98 9.64
CA THR A 63 -17.06 -10.44 9.59
C THR A 63 -15.74 -10.87 10.22
N TYR A 64 -14.64 -10.17 9.92
CA TYR A 64 -13.27 -10.60 10.26
C TYR A 64 -12.56 -9.68 11.27
N GLY A 65 -13.21 -8.61 11.72
CA GLY A 65 -12.58 -7.57 12.54
C GLY A 65 -11.85 -6.51 11.71
N ARG A 66 -11.47 -5.41 12.36
CA ARG A 66 -10.75 -4.28 11.73
C ARG A 66 -9.33 -4.19 12.27
N ASN A 67 -8.36 -4.24 11.37
CA ASN A 67 -6.97 -3.94 11.67
C ASN A 67 -6.73 -2.43 11.48
N PHE A 68 -6.32 -1.73 12.53
CA PHE A 68 -5.87 -0.35 12.46
C PHE A 68 -4.36 -0.32 12.17
N PHE A 69 -3.96 0.41 11.14
CA PHE A 69 -2.57 0.46 10.67
C PHE A 69 -2.13 1.93 10.53
N SER A 70 -0.89 2.22 10.97
CA SER A 70 -0.23 3.51 10.79
C SER A 70 1.28 3.27 10.68
N ARG A 71 1.98 4.11 9.91
CA ARG A 71 3.44 4.09 9.76
C ARG A 71 3.96 5.50 10.03
N TYR A 72 5.04 5.59 10.81
CA TYR A 72 5.69 6.84 11.15
C TYR A 72 7.05 6.87 10.47
N ASP A 73 7.20 7.73 9.46
CA ASP A 73 8.44 7.90 8.72
C ASP A 73 9.19 9.13 9.29
N TYR A 74 10.43 8.93 9.75
CA TYR A 74 11.31 9.99 10.25
C TYR A 74 12.43 10.24 9.24
N GLU A 75 12.23 11.21 8.36
CA GLU A 75 13.21 11.57 7.35
C GLU A 75 14.22 12.57 7.90
N VAL A 76 15.52 12.32 7.67
CA VAL A 76 16.58 13.24 8.07
C VAL A 76 16.77 14.29 6.98
N SER A 77 16.26 15.50 7.24
CA SER A 77 16.57 16.68 6.44
C SER A 77 17.94 17.22 6.86
N ILE A 78 19.03 16.57 6.45
CA ILE A 78 20.34 17.26 6.50
C ILE A 78 20.27 18.31 5.39
N SER A 79 19.94 19.54 5.73
CA SER A 79 20.13 20.62 4.77
C SER A 79 21.62 20.62 4.43
N HIS A 80 21.91 20.61 3.13
CA HIS A 80 23.24 20.57 2.53
C HIS A 80 24.19 21.68 3.05
N PHE A 81 23.68 22.62 3.86
CA PHE A 81 24.41 23.72 4.47
C PHE A 81 25.18 23.35 5.74
N PHE A 82 24.85 22.26 6.46
CA PHE A 82 25.52 21.95 7.74
C PHE A 82 26.70 20.97 7.61
N VAL A 83 26.87 20.30 6.47
CA VAL A 83 27.94 19.30 6.31
C VAL A 83 29.27 19.96 5.96
N ASP A 84 29.25 21.07 5.22
CA ASP A 84 30.50 21.72 4.80
C ASP A 84 31.07 22.65 5.88
N GLU A 85 30.25 23.43 6.59
CA GLU A 85 30.78 24.38 7.58
C GLU A 85 31.17 23.70 8.90
N TYR A 86 30.35 22.77 9.42
CA TYR A 86 30.59 22.16 10.73
C TYR A 86 31.70 21.08 10.71
N ILE A 87 31.90 20.38 9.60
CA ILE A 87 33.00 19.40 9.48
C ILE A 87 34.32 20.12 9.25
N VAL A 88 34.34 21.19 8.45
CA VAL A 88 35.56 22.00 8.22
C VAL A 88 35.93 22.73 9.50
N ASP A 89 34.98 23.35 10.21
CA ASP A 89 35.25 24.01 11.50
C ASP A 89 35.76 23.02 12.57
N ALA A 90 35.20 21.80 12.63
CA ALA A 90 35.65 20.77 13.57
C ALA A 90 37.01 20.17 13.20
N LEU A 91 37.38 20.16 11.92
CA LEU A 91 38.70 19.70 11.46
C LEU A 91 39.76 20.79 11.66
N ASP A 92 39.45 22.05 11.38
CA ASP A 92 40.35 23.18 11.60
C ASP A 92 40.60 23.40 13.10
N SER A 93 39.58 23.27 13.96
CA SER A 93 39.78 23.38 15.42
C SER A 93 40.56 22.22 16.05
N ALA A 94 40.76 21.11 15.32
CA ALA A 94 41.56 19.97 15.77
C ALA A 94 43.00 20.01 15.24
N MET A 95 43.31 20.94 14.34
CA MET A 95 44.63 21.16 13.75
C MET A 95 45.43 22.33 14.37
N ASP A 96 44.83 23.12 15.27
CA ASP A 96 45.48 24.08 16.16
C ASP A 96 45.66 23.52 17.58
#